data_AF-A0A644WIH3-F1
#
_entry.id   AF-A0A644WIH3-F1
#
_cell.length_a   1.000
_cell.length_b   1.000
_cell.length_c   1.000
_cell.angle_alpha   90.00
_cell.angle_beta   90.00
_cell.angle_gamma   90.00
#
_symmetry.space_group_name_H-M   'P 1'
#
loop_
_entity.id
_entity.type
_entity.pdbx_description
1 polymer ?
#
loop_
_entity_poly.entity_id
_entity_poly.type
_entity_poly.pdbx_seq_one_letter_code
_entity_poly.pdbx_strand_id
1 'polypeptide(L)' 'MTDLDESIFEKELRYYIDLDLSANTIIGWGYDLREKLVNAKLKANQHRIYISKGQYNKLAEKEADIRRK' A
#
# COMPACT_ATOMS: atom_id res chain seq x y z
N MET A 1 -12.47 14.32 16.97
CA MET A 1 -12.37 14.16 15.51
C MET A 1 -13.79 14.05 15.00
N THR A 2 -14.19 14.89 14.04
CA THR A 2 -15.58 14.88 13.53
C THR A 2 -15.71 13.84 12.41
N ASP A 3 -16.92 13.32 12.17
CA ASP A 3 -17.16 12.34 11.08
C ASP A 3 -16.69 12.86 9.69
N LEU A 4 -16.66 14.19 9.52
CA LEU A 4 -16.16 14.84 8.32
C LEU A 4 -14.65 14.63 8.14
N ASP A 5 -13.88 14.69 9.24
CA ASP A 5 -12.42 14.52 9.24
C ASP A 5 -12.04 13.08 8.89
N GLU A 6 -12.80 12.09 9.37
CA GLU A 6 -12.59 10.68 9.03
C GLU A 6 -12.86 10.39 7.54
N SER A 7 -13.91 10.99 6.97
CA SER A 7 -14.23 10.82 5.55
C SER A 7 -13.18 11.42 4.61
N ILE A 8 -12.56 12.54 5.03
CA ILE A 8 -11.47 13.18 4.28
C ILE A 8 -10.20 12.34 4.39
N PHE A 9 -9.91 11.81 5.58
CA PHE A 9 -8.78 10.92 5.81
C PHE A 9 -8.85 9.65 4.95
N GLU A 10 -10.03 9.02 4.85
CA GLU A 10 -10.21 7.84 4.01
C GLU A 10 -10.03 8.15 2.51
N LYS A 11 -10.41 9.35 2.06
CA LYS A 11 -10.19 9.80 0.67
C LYS A 11 -8.73 10.00 0.32
N GLU A 12 -7.86 10.27 1.30
CA GLU A 12 -6.42 10.50 1.08
C GLU A 12 -5.56 9.25 1.29
N LEU A 13 -6.12 8.17 1.84
CA LEU A 13 -5.44 6.89 1.93
C LEU A 13 -5.26 6.25 0.55
N ARG A 14 -4.07 5.70 0.30
CA ARG A 14 -3.77 4.91 -0.88
C ARG A 14 -3.13 3.60 -0.46
N TYR A 15 -3.52 2.53 -1.15
CA TYR A 15 -2.97 1.20 -0.98
C TYR A 15 -2.00 0.93 -2.13
N TYR A 16 -0.90 0.23 -1.84
CA TYR A 16 0.17 0.07 -2.82
C TYR A 16 0.92 -1.24 -2.67
N ILE A 17 1.64 -1.60 -3.74
CA ILE A 17 2.65 -2.65 -3.80
C ILE A 17 3.93 -2.02 -4.34
N ASP A 18 5.04 -2.22 -3.62
CA ASP A 18 6.38 -1.83 -4.07
C ASP A 18 7.10 -3.05 -4.65
N LEU A 19 7.67 -2.87 -5.83
CA LEU A 19 8.35 -3.89 -6.62
C LEU A 19 9.83 -3.54 -6.76
N ASP A 20 10.69 -4.56 -6.77
CA ASP A 20 12.06 -4.44 -7.27
C ASP A 20 12.08 -4.95 -8.72
N LEU A 21 12.24 -4.03 -9.66
CA LEU A 21 12.25 -4.34 -11.09
C LEU A 21 13.53 -5.04 -11.54
N SER A 22 14.63 -4.90 -10.80
CA SER A 22 15.89 -5.58 -11.13
C SER A 22 15.89 -7.05 -10.73
N ALA A 23 15.24 -7.36 -9.60
CA ALA A 23 15.10 -8.73 -9.11
C ALA A 23 13.81 -9.42 -9.59
N ASN A 24 12.88 -8.65 -10.16
CA ASN A 24 11.52 -9.09 -10.49
C ASN A 24 10.78 -9.65 -9.26
N THR A 25 10.85 -8.94 -8.14
CA THR A 25 10.28 -9.36 -6.85
C THR A 25 9.37 -8.30 -6.25
N ILE A 26 8.45 -8.74 -5.38
CA ILE A 26 7.68 -7.86 -4.51
C ILE A 26 8.55 -7.54 -3.28
N ILE A 27 8.69 -6.25 -2.98
CA ILE A 27 9.41 -5.77 -1.79
C ILE A 27 8.46 -5.73 -0.59
N GLY A 28 7.22 -5.28 -0.83
CA GLY A 28 6.17 -5.23 0.17
C GLY A 28 4.91 -4.56 -0.38
N TRP A 29 3.86 -4.57 0.43
CA TRP A 29 2.63 -3.83 0.18
C TRP A 29 2.19 -3.13 1.46
N GLY A 30 1.39 -2.08 1.32
CA GLY A 30 0.98 -1.26 2.45
C GLY A 30 -0.10 -0.26 2.09
N TYR A 31 -0.34 0.65 3.01
CA TYR A 31 -1.17 1.82 2.80
C TYR A 31 -0.61 3.01 3.57
N ASP A 32 -0.75 4.20 3.00
CA ASP A 32 -0.44 5.45 3.70
C ASP A 32 -1.18 6.61 3.02
N LEU A 33 -1.04 7.81 3.59
CA LEU A 33 -1.54 9.04 2.99
C LEU A 33 -0.84 9.35 1.68
N ARG A 34 -1.60 9.79 0.69
CA ARG A 34 -1.12 10.17 -0.63
C ARG A 34 0.11 11.09 -0.58
N GLU A 35 0.08 12.12 0.28
CA GLU A 35 1.19 13.07 0.42
C GLU A 35 2.50 12.39 0.84
N LYS A 36 2.43 11.50 1.83
CA LYS A 36 3.61 10.74 2.29
C LYS A 36 4.14 9.82 1.20
N LEU A 37 3.26 9.20 0.44
CA LEU A 37 3.65 8.29 -0.65
C LEU A 37 4.29 9.03 -1.82
N VAL A 38 3.83 10.24 -2.15
CA VAL A 38 4.44 11.10 -3.18
C VAL A 38 5.84 11.56 -2.75
N ASN A 39 6.03 11.83 -1.47
CA ASN A 39 7.32 12.26 -0.92
C ASN A 39 8.28 11.11 -0.61
N ALA A 40 7.81 9.85 -0.64
CA ALA A 40 8.64 8.68 -0.43
C ALA A 40 9.58 8.45 -1.63
N LYS A 41 10.90 8.57 -1.40
CA LYS A 41 11.91 8.27 -2.42
C LYS A 41 12.10 6.76 -2.55
N LEU A 42 11.63 6.21 -3.65
CA LEU A 42 11.98 4.86 -4.10
C LEU A 42 13.40 4.85 -4.68
N LYS A 43 14.10 3.72 -4.56
CA LYS A 43 15.38 3.52 -5.26
C LYS A 43 15.15 3.43 -6.77
N ALA A 44 16.20 3.61 -7.57
CA ALA A 44 16.10 3.63 -9.04
C ALA A 44 15.50 2.34 -9.64
N ASN A 45 15.72 1.20 -9.00
CA ASN A 45 15.19 -0.10 -9.42
C ASN A 45 13.82 -0.42 -8.81
N GLN A 46 13.25 0.49 -8.01
CA GLN A 46 12.00 0.26 -7.31
C GLN A 46 10.83 0.98 -7.99
N HIS A 47 9.68 0.33 -8.01
CA HIS A 47 8.46 0.92 -8.58
C HIS A 47 7.26 0.64 -7.69
N ARG A 48 6.37 1.63 -7.57
CA ARG A 48 5.13 1.53 -6.79
C ARG A 48 3.94 1.42 -7.71
N ILE A 49 3.11 0.42 -7.48
CA ILE A 49 1.81 0.27 -8.13
C ILE A 49 0.72 0.53 -7.09
N TYR A 50 -0.22 1.41 -7.43
CA TYR A 50 -1.39 1.65 -6.59
C TYR A 50 -2.47 0.60 -6.85
N ILE A 51 -3.08 0.13 -5.77
CA ILE A 51 -4.15 -0.86 -5.78
C ILE A 51 -5.38 -0.33 -5.03
N SER A 52 -6.52 -0.95 -5.27
CA SER A 52 -7.74 -0.66 -4.51
C SER A 52 -7.70 -1.28 -3.10
N LYS A 53 -8.49 -0.73 -2.17
CA LYS A 53 -8.69 -1.28 -0.81
C LYS A 53 -9.07 -2.77 -0.85
N GLY A 54 -9.97 -3.15 -1.77
CA GLY A 54 -10.38 -4.54 -1.94
C GLY A 54 -9.26 -5.46 -2.42
N GLN A 55 -8.35 -4.98 -3.28
CA GLN A 55 -7.17 -5.75 -3.68
C GLN A 55 -6.18 -5.89 -2.53
N TYR A 56 -5.94 -4.82 -1.77
CA TYR A 56 -5.10 -4.86 -0.58
C TYR A 56 -5.63 -5.85 0.47
N ASN A 57 -6.93 -5.80 0.77
CA ASN A 57 -7.54 -6.70 1.76
C ASN A 57 -7.34 -8.17 1.39
N LYS A 58 -7.45 -8.53 0.10
CA LYS A 58 -7.18 -9.89 -0.37
C LYS A 58 -5.73 -10.33 -0.12
N LEU A 59 -4.76 -9.42 -0.20
CA LEU A 59 -3.37 -9.70 0.11
C LEU A 59 -3.17 -9.87 1.62
N ALA A 60 -3.72 -8.96 2.41
CA ALA A 60 -3.62 -8.99 3.87
C ALA A 60 -4.28 -10.24 4.47
N GLU A 61 -5.45 -10.66 3.96
CA GLU A 61 -6.12 -11.90 4.35
C GLU A 61 -5.25 -13.12 4.05
N LYS A 62 -4.70 -13.21 2.83
CA LYS A 62 -3.80 -14.31 2.45
C LYS A 62 -2.55 -14.36 3.32
N GLU A 63 -1.97 -13.21 3.65
CA GLU A 63 -0.82 -13.12 4.54
C GLU A 63 -1.17 -13.61 5.95
N ALA A 64 -2.30 -13.17 6.50
CA ALA A 64 -2.78 -13.63 7.80
C ALA A 64 -3.01 -15.14 7.83
N ASP A 65 -3.56 -15.71 6.75
CA ASP A 65 -3.76 -17.16 6.61
C ASP A 65 -2.44 -17.95 6.55
N ILE A 66 -1.40 -17.39 5.91
CA ILE A 66 -0.06 -18.00 5.89
C ILE A 66 0.55 -17.98 7.29
N ARG A 67 0.45 -16.87 8.04
CA ARG A 67 1.03 -16.74 9.39
C ARG A 67 0.37 -17.61 10.45
N ARG A 68 -0.87 -18.05 10.20
CA ARG A 68 -1.62 -18.94 11.11
C ARG A 68 -1.25 -20.42 10.93
N LYS A 69 -0.53 -20.77 9.87
CA LYS A 69 -0.03 -22.12 9.59
C LYS A 69 1.40 -22.28 10.10
#